data_AF-A0A453BRY2-F1
#
_entry.id   AF-A0A453BRY2-F1
#
_cell.length_a   1.000
_cell.length_b   1.000
_cell.length_c   1.000
_cell.angle_alpha   90.00
_cell.angle_beta   90.00
_cell.angle_gamma   90.00
#
_symmetry.space_group_name_H-M   'P 1'
#
loop_
_entity.id
_entity.type
_entity.pdbx_description
1 polymer ?
#
loop_
_entity_poly.entity_id
_entity_poly.type
_entity_poly.pdbx_seq_one_letter_code
_entity_poly.pdbx_strand_id
1 'polypeptide(L)'
;AGSPWVILSRNFTEHCVHGWDNLPRRLLMYFANAAYSMESYFQTVICSSSDFRNTTVNGDLRYFVWDDPPGLEPRILDETHLGNMVNSSAAFARRFAEDAPVLKKVDDELLNRSSAQLDPGVWCRNLGEKQGGGDVKACSKWGDINVVRPGRAGERLRRFISEIIHIRGCTVAAVS
;
A
#
# COMPACT_ATOMS: atom_id res chain seq x y z
N ALA A 1 -14.47 10.24 4.97
CA ALA A 1 -13.60 10.69 3.88
C ALA A 1 -12.14 10.51 4.31
N GLY A 2 -11.23 10.36 3.36
CA GLY A 2 -9.80 10.14 3.58
C GLY A 2 -9.08 10.02 2.24
N SER A 3 -7.92 9.36 2.22
CA SER A 3 -7.18 9.22 0.97
C SER A 3 -7.86 8.27 -0.03
N PRO A 4 -7.73 8.49 -1.35
CA PRO A 4 -8.27 7.55 -2.34
C PRO A 4 -7.42 6.28 -2.49
N TRP A 5 -6.29 6.19 -1.76
CA TRP A 5 -5.40 5.04 -1.76
C TRP A 5 -5.68 4.21 -0.51
N VAL A 6 -6.08 2.97 -0.71
CA VAL A 6 -6.56 2.09 0.35
C VAL A 6 -5.96 0.70 0.21
N ILE A 7 -5.84 0.00 1.34
CA ILE A 7 -5.49 -1.42 1.39
C ILE A 7 -6.72 -2.14 1.93
N LEU A 8 -7.32 -3.01 1.11
CA LEU A 8 -8.58 -3.67 1.42
C LEU A 8 -8.36 -5.17 1.63
N SER A 9 -9.00 -5.73 2.65
CA SER A 9 -9.00 -7.18 2.85
C SER A 9 -9.87 -7.86 1.79
N ARG A 10 -9.53 -9.11 1.45
CA ARG A 10 -10.32 -9.91 0.50
C ARG A 10 -11.80 -9.97 0.87
N ASN A 11 -12.10 -10.25 2.15
CA ASN A 11 -13.47 -10.34 2.64
C ASN A 11 -14.25 -9.03 2.48
N PHE A 12 -13.62 -7.88 2.75
CA PHE A 12 -14.29 -6.58 2.59
C PHE A 12 -14.52 -6.26 1.10
N THR A 13 -13.56 -6.59 0.24
CA THR A 13 -13.73 -6.44 -1.22
C THR A 13 -14.87 -7.33 -1.73
N GLU A 14 -14.95 -8.58 -1.28
CA GLU A 14 -16.06 -9.49 -1.63
C GLU A 14 -17.40 -8.96 -1.14
N HIS A 15 -17.46 -8.36 0.05
CA HIS A 15 -18.66 -7.67 0.53
C HIS A 15 -19.05 -6.47 -0.35
N CYS A 16 -18.08 -5.66 -0.80
CA CYS A 16 -18.37 -4.55 -1.72
C CYS A 16 -18.98 -5.01 -3.05
N VAL A 17 -18.57 -6.18 -3.56
CA VAL A 17 -19.00 -6.70 -4.88
C VAL A 17 -20.24 -7.58 -4.78
N HIS A 18 -20.25 -8.51 -3.83
CA HIS A 18 -21.23 -9.59 -3.70
C HIS A 18 -22.11 -9.47 -2.45
N GLY A 19 -21.98 -8.39 -1.67
CA GLY A 19 -22.76 -8.17 -0.46
C GLY A 19 -24.27 -8.33 -0.69
N TRP A 20 -24.92 -9.10 0.17
CA TRP A 20 -26.37 -9.33 0.07
C TRP A 20 -27.17 -8.13 0.56
N ASP A 21 -26.64 -7.38 1.52
CA ASP A 21 -27.24 -6.11 1.91
C ASP A 21 -27.12 -5.07 0.78
N ASN A 22 -27.98 -4.08 0.85
CA ASN A 22 -28.06 -3.04 -0.19
C ASN A 22 -27.09 -1.88 0.06
N LEU A 23 -26.30 -1.89 1.12
CA LEU A 23 -25.49 -0.75 1.52
C LEU A 23 -24.40 -0.42 0.48
N PRO A 24 -23.50 -1.34 0.07
CA PRO A 24 -22.52 -1.08 -0.97
C PRO A 24 -23.16 -0.62 -2.28
N ARG A 25 -24.28 -1.25 -2.71
CA ARG A 25 -24.99 -0.88 -3.95
C ARG A 25 -25.56 0.53 -3.90
N ARG A 26 -26.22 0.90 -2.79
CA ARG A 26 -26.79 2.24 -2.61
C ARG A 26 -25.70 3.31 -2.56
N LEU A 27 -24.63 3.05 -1.81
CA LEU A 27 -23.49 3.97 -1.74
C LEU A 27 -22.77 4.08 -3.08
N LEU A 28 -22.68 3.00 -3.85
CA LEU A 28 -22.07 3.02 -5.19
C LEU A 28 -22.87 3.91 -6.13
N MET A 29 -24.20 3.82 -6.14
CA MET A 29 -25.06 4.70 -6.94
C MET A 29 -24.90 6.18 -6.55
N TYR A 30 -24.80 6.46 -5.25
CA TYR A 30 -24.57 7.82 -4.75
C TYR A 30 -23.21 8.35 -5.16
N PHE A 31 -22.14 7.62 -4.85
CA PHE A 31 -20.77 8.04 -5.10
C PHE A 31 -20.37 8.01 -6.58
N ALA A 32 -21.11 7.30 -7.44
CA ALA A 32 -20.96 7.42 -8.89
C ALA A 32 -21.28 8.83 -9.42
N ASN A 33 -22.03 9.64 -8.64
CA ASN A 33 -22.42 11.01 -8.98
C ASN A 33 -21.78 12.06 -8.07
N ALA A 34 -20.75 11.68 -7.29
CA ALA A 34 -20.05 12.57 -6.38
C ALA A 34 -18.61 12.85 -6.85
N ALA A 35 -18.14 14.09 -6.68
CA ALA A 35 -16.73 14.42 -6.90
C ALA A 35 -15.84 13.71 -5.87
N TYR A 36 -14.62 13.32 -6.28
CA TYR A 36 -13.64 12.65 -5.42
C TYR A 36 -14.20 11.41 -4.70
N SER A 37 -15.07 10.65 -5.39
CA SER A 37 -15.79 9.50 -4.83
C SER A 37 -14.88 8.45 -4.17
N MET A 38 -13.70 8.21 -4.73
CA MET A 38 -12.70 7.27 -4.19
C MET A 38 -12.16 7.68 -2.82
N GLU A 39 -12.24 8.96 -2.46
CA GLU A 39 -11.82 9.48 -1.14
C GLU A 39 -12.84 9.21 -0.03
N SER A 40 -14.04 8.76 -0.39
CA SER A 40 -15.13 8.59 0.57
C SER A 40 -15.87 7.26 0.46
N TYR A 41 -15.93 6.63 -0.70
CA TYR A 41 -16.72 5.42 -0.92
C TYR A 41 -16.32 4.29 0.06
N PHE A 42 -15.08 3.81 -0.01
CA PHE A 42 -14.64 2.67 0.81
C PHE A 42 -14.69 2.97 2.30
N GLN A 43 -14.32 4.19 2.69
CA GLN A 43 -14.38 4.66 4.08
C GLN A 43 -15.82 4.65 4.59
N THR A 44 -16.79 5.05 3.75
CA THR A 44 -18.20 5.11 4.14
C THR A 44 -18.80 3.72 4.22
N VAL A 45 -18.54 2.85 3.23
CA VAL A 45 -19.00 1.46 3.23
C VAL A 45 -18.46 0.74 4.46
N ILE A 46 -17.14 0.76 4.68
CA ILE A 46 -16.53 -0.01 5.78
C ILE A 46 -16.97 0.46 7.16
N CYS A 47 -17.19 1.77 7.36
CA CYS A 47 -17.66 2.31 8.63
C CYS A 47 -19.15 2.11 8.87
N SER A 48 -19.94 1.91 7.81
CA SER A 48 -21.38 1.69 7.88
C SER A 48 -21.76 0.21 7.93
N SER A 49 -20.83 -0.70 7.60
CA SER A 49 -21.04 -2.15 7.70
C SER A 49 -20.67 -2.67 9.11
N SER A 50 -21.64 -3.24 9.82
CA SER A 50 -21.46 -3.78 11.18
C SER A 50 -20.30 -4.78 11.28
N ASP A 51 -20.17 -5.63 10.26
CA ASP A 51 -19.23 -6.74 10.24
C ASP A 51 -17.78 -6.29 10.01
N PHE A 52 -17.58 -5.09 9.45
CA PHE A 52 -16.27 -4.57 9.06
C PHE A 52 -15.84 -3.31 9.81
N ARG A 53 -16.74 -2.61 10.51
CA ARG A 53 -16.42 -1.34 11.19
C ARG A 53 -15.23 -1.46 12.15
N ASN A 54 -15.11 -2.61 12.82
CA ASN A 54 -14.05 -2.88 13.80
C ASN A 54 -12.77 -3.46 13.18
N THR A 55 -12.71 -3.69 11.86
CA THR A 55 -11.52 -4.20 11.16
C THR A 55 -10.74 -3.06 10.48
N THR A 56 -10.87 -1.83 10.96
CA THR A 56 -10.31 -0.64 10.34
C THR A 56 -9.08 -0.12 11.08
N VAL A 57 -8.09 0.32 10.30
CA VAL A 57 -6.86 0.97 10.78
C VAL A 57 -6.77 2.33 10.11
N ASN A 58 -6.57 3.39 10.89
CA ASN A 58 -6.47 4.75 10.35
C ASN A 58 -5.08 5.05 9.77
N GLY A 59 -4.74 4.43 8.65
CA GLY A 59 -3.49 4.67 7.94
C GLY A 59 -3.40 3.90 6.63
N ASP A 60 -2.97 4.56 5.56
CA ASP A 60 -2.83 3.97 4.23
C ASP A 60 -1.41 3.49 3.90
N LEU A 61 -0.50 3.54 4.90
CA LEU A 61 0.89 3.09 4.82
C LEU A 61 1.73 3.78 3.74
N ARG A 62 1.38 5.01 3.33
CA ARG A 62 2.16 5.78 2.36
C ARG A 62 2.93 6.92 3.01
N TYR A 63 4.16 7.09 2.57
CA TYR A 63 4.94 8.29 2.78
C TYR A 63 4.69 9.31 1.66
N PHE A 64 4.36 10.54 2.03
CA PHE A 64 4.25 11.67 1.12
C PHE A 64 4.50 12.95 1.91
N VAL A 65 4.87 14.02 1.20
CA VAL A 65 5.16 15.32 1.80
C VAL A 65 4.25 16.36 1.16
N TRP A 66 3.63 17.19 1.98
CA TRP A 66 2.86 18.35 1.52
C TRP A 66 3.72 19.60 1.53
N ASP A 67 3.38 20.54 0.63
CA ASP A 67 3.75 21.95 0.81
C ASP A 67 3.10 22.53 2.09
N ASP A 68 3.65 23.63 2.57
CA ASP A 68 3.01 24.46 3.60
C ASP A 68 2.80 25.88 3.03
N PRO A 69 1.55 26.27 2.69
CA PRO A 69 0.31 25.49 2.82
C PRO A 69 0.18 24.36 1.77
N PRO A 70 -0.63 23.31 2.04
CA PRO A 70 -0.78 22.18 1.14
C PRO A 70 -1.46 22.56 -0.18
N GLY A 71 -0.90 22.08 -1.30
CA GLY A 71 -1.49 22.19 -2.64
C GLY A 71 -2.51 21.07 -2.95
N LEU A 72 -2.91 20.97 -4.23
CA LEU A 72 -3.83 19.91 -4.71
C LEU A 72 -3.19 18.52 -4.68
N GLU A 73 -1.88 18.44 -4.94
CA GLU A 73 -1.12 17.18 -4.94
C GLU A 73 0.08 17.26 -4.00
N PRO A 74 0.51 16.13 -3.42
CA PRO A 74 1.75 16.09 -2.65
C PRO A 74 2.96 16.48 -3.50
N ARG A 75 4.02 16.94 -2.82
CA ARG A 75 5.32 17.25 -3.44
C ARG A 75 5.86 16.05 -4.22
N ILE A 76 6.60 16.36 -5.29
CA ILE A 76 7.43 15.36 -5.95
C ILE A 76 8.61 15.05 -5.03
N LEU A 77 8.75 13.78 -4.68
CA LEU A 77 9.85 13.27 -3.87
C LEU A 77 11.11 13.13 -4.73
N ASP A 78 12.23 13.55 -4.16
CA ASP A 78 13.57 13.46 -4.72
C ASP A 78 14.54 12.83 -3.71
N GLU A 79 15.83 12.84 -4.01
CA GLU A 79 16.86 12.22 -3.17
C GLU A 79 16.95 12.83 -1.77
N THR A 80 16.58 14.11 -1.60
CA THR A 80 16.61 14.77 -0.28
C THR A 80 15.60 14.16 0.69
N HIS A 81 14.56 13.52 0.16
CA HIS A 81 13.50 12.89 0.94
C HIS A 81 13.78 11.41 1.27
N LEU A 82 14.81 10.80 0.65
CA LEU A 82 15.08 9.36 0.74
C LEU A 82 15.25 8.87 2.18
N GLY A 83 16.01 9.59 3.00
CA GLY A 83 16.24 9.21 4.40
C GLY A 83 14.96 9.19 5.23
N ASN A 84 14.14 10.23 5.12
CA ASN A 84 12.86 10.32 5.82
C ASN A 84 11.87 9.27 5.32
N MET A 85 11.82 9.04 4.01
CA MET A 85 11.02 8.00 3.39
C MET A 85 11.37 6.62 3.96
N VAL A 86 12.66 6.26 3.98
CA VAL A 86 13.14 4.97 4.51
C VAL A 86 12.86 4.82 6.00
N ASN A 87 12.85 5.91 6.78
CA ASN A 87 12.62 5.89 8.22
C ASN A 87 11.14 5.96 8.63
N SER A 88 10.24 6.31 7.72
CA SER A 88 8.81 6.54 8.00
C SER A 88 7.99 5.31 8.39
N SER A 89 8.56 4.09 8.28
CA SER A 89 7.87 2.80 8.43
C SER A 89 6.69 2.56 7.46
N ALA A 90 6.43 3.49 6.54
CA ALA A 90 5.48 3.33 5.44
C ALA A 90 5.92 2.20 4.49
N ALA A 91 4.94 1.50 3.92
CA ALA A 91 5.17 0.44 2.93
C ALA A 91 5.34 1.00 1.52
N PHE A 92 4.74 2.16 1.25
CA PHE A 92 4.72 2.81 -0.06
C PHE A 92 5.12 4.28 0.06
N ALA A 93 5.46 4.92 -1.06
CA ALA A 93 5.73 6.34 -1.11
C ALA A 93 5.18 6.97 -2.40
N ARG A 94 4.79 8.25 -2.34
CA ARG A 94 4.41 9.05 -3.51
C ARG A 94 4.60 10.56 -3.26
N ARG A 95 4.67 11.38 -4.29
CA ARG A 95 4.72 11.05 -5.73
C ARG A 95 6.14 11.20 -6.26
N PHE A 96 6.47 10.49 -7.31
CA PHE A 96 7.76 10.60 -7.99
C PHE A 96 7.52 11.14 -9.41
N ALA A 97 8.47 11.91 -9.92
CA ALA A 97 8.51 12.17 -11.34
C ALA A 97 8.90 10.89 -12.09
N GLU A 98 8.47 10.79 -13.35
CA GLU A 98 8.98 9.76 -14.25
C GLU A 98 10.51 9.87 -14.34
N ASP A 99 11.20 8.73 -14.31
CA ASP A 99 12.66 8.62 -14.35
C ASP A 99 13.41 9.42 -13.26
N ALA A 100 12.75 9.74 -12.13
CA ALA A 100 13.39 10.46 -11.05
C ALA A 100 14.64 9.72 -10.52
N PRO A 101 15.80 10.38 -10.35
CA PRO A 101 17.03 9.74 -9.88
C PRO A 101 16.90 8.99 -8.55
N VAL A 102 16.00 9.44 -7.67
CA VAL A 102 15.70 8.77 -6.40
C VAL A 102 15.16 7.34 -6.58
N LEU A 103 14.45 7.05 -7.68
CA LEU A 103 13.96 5.70 -7.98
C LEU A 103 15.12 4.74 -8.24
N LYS A 104 16.17 5.22 -8.93
CA LYS A 104 17.39 4.45 -9.13
C LYS A 104 18.12 4.20 -7.81
N LYS A 105 18.18 5.21 -6.92
CA LYS A 105 18.73 5.01 -5.56
C LYS A 105 17.95 3.99 -4.75
N VAL A 106 16.62 3.97 -4.85
CA VAL A 106 15.78 2.95 -4.19
C VAL A 106 16.15 1.56 -4.71
N ASP A 107 16.29 1.41 -6.02
CA ASP A 107 16.68 0.14 -6.64
C ASP A 107 18.08 -0.32 -6.21
N ASP A 108 19.06 0.58 -6.26
CA ASP A 108 20.46 0.28 -5.97
C ASP A 108 20.71 0.07 -4.45
N GLU A 109 20.16 0.92 -3.59
CA GLU A 109 20.49 0.96 -2.15
C GLU A 109 19.52 0.14 -1.27
N LEU A 110 18.23 0.05 -1.65
CA LEU A 110 17.21 -0.62 -0.81
C LEU A 110 16.85 -2.01 -1.31
N LEU A 111 16.65 -2.14 -2.62
CA LEU A 111 16.27 -3.42 -3.24
C LEU A 111 17.50 -4.23 -3.65
N ASN A 112 18.67 -3.57 -3.77
CA ASN A 112 19.91 -4.17 -4.25
C ASN A 112 19.71 -4.91 -5.59
N ARG A 113 18.97 -4.27 -6.49
CA ARG A 113 18.60 -4.82 -7.80
C ARG A 113 19.22 -4.00 -8.93
N SER A 114 19.61 -4.69 -10.00
CA SER A 114 19.94 -4.03 -11.26
C SER A 114 18.68 -3.85 -12.10
N SER A 115 18.67 -2.90 -13.04
CA SER A 115 17.52 -2.57 -13.90
C SER A 115 16.95 -3.74 -14.72
N ALA A 116 17.69 -4.85 -14.83
CA ALA A 116 17.30 -6.05 -15.57
C ALA A 116 16.81 -7.21 -14.68
N GLN A 117 16.78 -7.05 -13.35
CA GLN A 117 16.52 -8.15 -12.42
C GLN A 117 15.21 -7.98 -11.66
N LEU A 118 14.37 -9.03 -11.68
CA LEU A 118 13.19 -9.13 -10.82
C LEU A 118 13.62 -9.32 -9.36
N ASP A 119 12.87 -8.73 -8.42
CA ASP A 119 13.10 -8.93 -7.00
C ASP A 119 12.89 -10.41 -6.63
N PRO A 120 13.93 -11.11 -6.16
CA PRO A 120 13.83 -12.52 -5.82
C PRO A 120 12.99 -12.69 -4.55
N GLY A 121 11.79 -13.26 -4.69
CA GLY A 121 11.00 -13.73 -3.56
C GLY A 121 11.25 -15.21 -3.25
N VAL A 122 10.71 -15.69 -2.12
CA VAL A 122 10.76 -17.12 -1.74
C VAL A 122 10.11 -18.03 -2.81
N TRP A 123 9.20 -17.44 -3.59
CA TRP A 123 8.54 -18.05 -4.74
C TRP A 123 9.48 -18.32 -5.92
N CYS A 124 10.69 -17.75 -5.96
CA CYS A 124 11.69 -18.09 -6.98
C CYS A 124 13.04 -18.46 -6.39
N ARG A 125 13.25 -19.77 -6.18
CA ARG A 125 14.43 -20.29 -5.49
C ARG A 125 15.76 -20.15 -6.25
N ASN A 126 15.72 -19.97 -7.57
CA ASN A 126 16.91 -20.00 -8.44
C ASN A 126 17.23 -18.63 -9.09
N LEU A 127 16.53 -17.56 -8.70
CA LEU A 127 16.76 -16.21 -9.22
C LEU A 127 18.02 -15.64 -8.55
N GLY A 128 19.12 -15.49 -9.31
CA GLY A 128 20.39 -14.94 -8.81
C GLY A 128 21.60 -15.89 -8.82
N GLU A 129 21.45 -17.15 -9.22
CA GLU A 129 22.60 -18.02 -9.51
C GLU A 129 23.26 -17.61 -10.83
N LYS A 130 24.45 -16.99 -10.74
CA LYS A 130 25.31 -16.77 -11.91
C LYS A 130 25.96 -18.09 -12.30
N GLN A 131 25.62 -18.65 -13.47
CA GLN A 131 26.59 -19.50 -14.17
C GLN A 131 27.52 -18.62 -14.99
N GLY A 132 28.76 -19.08 -15.16
CA GLY A 132 29.80 -18.35 -15.87
C GLY A 132 29.31 -17.84 -17.23
N GLY A 133 29.35 -16.52 -17.40
CA GLY A 133 29.24 -15.83 -18.68
C GLY A 133 27.91 -16.00 -19.44
N GLY A 134 26.85 -15.32 -19.00
CA GLY A 134 25.71 -15.00 -19.86
C GLY A 134 24.33 -15.36 -19.29
N ASP A 135 23.50 -14.33 -19.16
CA ASP A 135 22.08 -14.29 -18.75
C ASP A 135 21.66 -14.87 -17.40
N VAL A 136 20.97 -14.01 -16.63
CA VAL A 136 20.26 -14.38 -15.40
C VAL A 136 19.13 -15.33 -15.79
N LYS A 137 19.13 -16.57 -15.27
CA LYS A 137 18.03 -17.51 -15.52
C LYS A 137 16.71 -16.90 -15.04
N ALA A 138 15.77 -16.75 -15.97
CA ALA A 138 14.35 -16.57 -15.66
C ALA A 138 13.91 -17.64 -14.65
N CYS A 139 12.91 -17.32 -13.82
CA CYS A 139 12.46 -18.20 -12.74
C CYS A 139 12.02 -19.58 -13.27
N SER A 140 12.93 -20.55 -13.22
CA SER A 140 12.73 -21.88 -13.83
C SER A 140 11.89 -22.81 -12.96
N LYS A 141 11.82 -22.54 -11.65
CA LYS A 141 10.99 -23.29 -10.69
C LYS A 141 10.26 -22.32 -9.78
N TRP A 142 8.93 -22.35 -9.87
CA TRP A 142 8.04 -21.57 -9.03
C TRP A 142 7.81 -22.31 -7.71
N GLY A 143 7.98 -21.59 -6.61
CA GLY A 143 7.55 -21.99 -5.27
C GLY A 143 6.14 -21.47 -4.97
N ASP A 144 5.69 -21.69 -3.74
CA ASP A 144 4.43 -21.15 -3.26
C ASP A 144 4.51 -19.62 -3.10
N ILE A 145 3.65 -18.91 -3.84
CA ILE A 145 3.57 -17.43 -3.82
C ILE A 145 3.02 -16.88 -2.51
N ASN A 146 2.34 -17.71 -1.73
CA ASN A 146 1.78 -17.31 -0.43
C ASN A 146 2.82 -17.35 0.69
N VAL A 147 3.99 -17.93 0.46
CA VAL A 147 5.05 -17.99 1.46
C VAL A 147 5.79 -16.65 1.52
N VAL A 148 5.60 -15.94 2.63
CA VAL A 148 6.30 -14.69 2.93
C VAL A 148 7.36 -14.93 4.00
N ARG A 149 8.63 -14.61 3.69
CA ARG A 149 9.72 -14.56 4.67
C ARG A 149 10.15 -13.09 4.86
N PRO A 150 9.79 -12.46 5.99
CA PRO A 150 10.10 -11.05 6.18
C PRO A 150 11.62 -10.83 6.33
N GLY A 151 12.16 -9.86 5.59
CA GLY A 151 13.47 -9.28 5.86
C GLY A 151 13.42 -8.26 7.01
N ARG A 152 14.52 -7.55 7.26
CA ARG A 152 14.59 -6.51 8.31
C ARG A 152 13.50 -5.43 8.17
N ALA A 153 13.29 -4.95 6.95
CA ALA A 153 12.24 -3.97 6.66
C ALA A 153 10.82 -4.55 6.84
N GLY A 154 10.62 -5.83 6.47
CA GLY A 154 9.35 -6.54 6.68
C GLY A 154 9.03 -6.71 8.17
N GLU A 155 10.01 -7.03 9.00
CA GLU A 155 9.81 -7.09 10.46
C GLU A 155 9.53 -5.71 11.08
N ARG A 156 10.14 -4.65 10.53
CA ARG A 156 9.81 -3.28 10.94
C ARG A 156 8.36 -2.92 10.58
N LEU A 157 7.93 -3.22 9.36
CA LEU A 157 6.54 -3.01 8.93
C LEU A 157 5.55 -3.81 9.80
N ARG A 158 5.87 -5.07 10.12
CA ARG A 158 5.05 -5.91 11.00
C ARG A 158 4.87 -5.27 12.39
N ARG A 159 5.95 -4.76 12.98
CA ARG A 159 5.88 -4.05 14.27
C ARG A 159 5.02 -2.80 14.17
N PHE A 160 5.25 -1.97 13.15
CA PHE A 160 4.46 -0.77 12.93
C PHE A 160 2.97 -1.06 12.74
N ILE A 161 2.61 -2.09 11.95
CA ILE A 161 1.22 -2.53 11.80
C ILE A 161 0.63 -2.91 13.16
N SER A 162 1.37 -3.66 13.98
CA SER A 162 0.93 -4.07 15.33
C SER A 162 0.73 -2.89 16.28
N GLU A 163 1.40 -1.75 16.06
CA GLU A 163 1.18 -0.53 16.83
C GLU A 163 -0.09 0.21 16.37
N ILE A 164 -0.30 0.31 15.06
CA ILE A 164 -1.41 1.10 14.50
C ILE A 164 -2.76 0.37 14.50
N ILE A 165 -2.81 -0.95 14.65
CA ILE A 165 -4.08 -1.71 14.68
C ILE A 165 -5.05 -1.26 15.79
N HIS A 166 -4.54 -0.60 16.83
CA HIS A 166 -5.35 -0.06 17.92
C HIS A 166 -6.00 1.30 17.59
N ILE A 167 -5.52 1.97 16.53
CA ILE A 167 -6.03 3.25 16.05
C ILE A 167 -7.22 2.98 15.13
N ARG A 168 -8.43 2.97 15.71
CA ARG A 168 -9.66 2.71 14.97
C ARG A 168 -9.90 3.78 13.90
N GLY A 169 -10.19 3.34 12.67
CA GLY A 169 -10.52 4.23 11.55
C GLY A 169 -11.95 4.76 11.60
N CYS A 170 -12.89 3.96 12.11
CA CYS A 170 -14.29 4.35 12.24
C CYS A 170 -14.58 4.78 13.68
N THR A 171 -14.62 6.09 13.92
CA THR A 171 -15.20 6.63 15.14
C THR A 171 -16.72 6.67 15.00
N VAL A 172 -17.43 6.18 16.01
CA VAL A 172 -18.86 6.44 16.12
C VAL A 172 -18.97 7.91 16.44
N ALA A 173 -19.63 8.70 15.61
CA ALA A 173 -20.16 9.95 16.10
C ALA A 173 -21.09 9.57 17.27
N ALA A 174 -20.75 9.98 18.49
CA ALA A 174 -21.71 9.92 19.58
C ALA A 174 -22.93 10.71 19.09
N VAL A 175 -24.03 10.02 18.86
CA VAL A 175 -25.31 10.66 18.59
C VAL A 175 -25.71 11.28 19.92
N SER A 176 -25.41 12.56 20.08
CA SER A 176 -25.96 13.42 21.14
C SER A 176 -27.35 13.89 20.73
#